data_AF-A0A7V9LT94-F1
#
_entry.id   AF-A0A7V9LT94-F1
#
_cell.length_a   1.000
_cell.length_b   1.000
_cell.length_c   1.000
_cell.angle_alpha   90.00
_cell.angle_beta   90.00
_cell.angle_gamma   90.00
#
_symmetry.space_group_name_H-M   'P 1'
#
loop_
_entity.id
_entity.type
_entity.pdbx_description
1 polymer ?
#
loop_
_entity_poly.entity_id
_entity_poly.type
_entity_poly.pdbx_seq_one_letter_code
_entity_poly.pdbx_strand_id
1 'polypeptide(L)' 'TVALSGGVFQNVVLLELVTDGLEQEGLRVLSHTQVPCNDGGISLGQVAVAAARIVSG' A
#
# COMPACT_ATOMS: atom_id res chain seq x y z
N THR A 1 -8.61 8.58 0.91
CA THR A 1 -7.25 8.02 0.89
C THR A 1 -7.32 6.58 0.47
N VAL A 2 -6.45 6.16 -0.44
CA VAL A 2 -6.34 4.78 -0.95
C VAL A 2 -4.89 4.32 -0.83
N ALA A 3 -4.66 3.06 -0.44
CA ALA A 3 -3.33 2.46 -0.39
C ALA A 3 -3.19 1.37 -1.46
N LEU A 4 -2.16 1.47 -2.29
CA LEU A 4 -1.83 0.50 -3.34
C LEU A 4 -0.70 -0.43 -2.87
N SER A 5 -0.94 -1.74 -2.91
CA SER A 5 -0.04 -2.78 -2.41
C SER A 5 -0.27 -4.08 -3.18
N GLY A 6 0.66 -5.03 -3.04
CA GLY A 6 0.68 -6.29 -3.78
C GLY A 6 1.66 -6.24 -4.95
N GLY A 7 2.26 -7.38 -5.28
CA GLY A 7 3.35 -7.47 -6.28
C GLY A 7 2.97 -6.99 -7.69
N VAL A 8 1.68 -6.96 -8.02
CA VAL A 8 1.17 -6.41 -9.29
C VAL A 8 1.55 -4.94 -9.47
N PHE A 9 1.59 -4.16 -8.38
CA PHE A 9 1.98 -2.74 -8.41
C PHE A 9 3.50 -2.51 -8.47
N GLN A 10 4.30 -3.57 -8.64
CA GLN A 10 5.70 -3.39 -9.09
C GLN A 10 5.77 -3.01 -10.58
N ASN A 11 4.68 -3.19 -11.33
CA ASN A 11 4.55 -2.64 -12.67
C ASN A 11 4.36 -1.11 -12.58
N VAL A 12 5.42 -0.38 -12.92
CA VAL A 12 5.47 1.09 -12.83
C VAL A 12 4.35 1.74 -13.65
N VAL A 13 4.11 1.26 -14.87
CA VAL A 13 3.05 1.81 -15.74
C VAL A 13 1.68 1.65 -15.11
N LEU A 14 1.39 0.47 -14.53
CA LEU A 14 0.12 0.25 -13.84
C LEU A 14 0.00 1.13 -12.59
N LEU A 15 1.07 1.24 -11.80
CA LEU A 15 1.08 2.06 -10.59
C LEU A 15 0.81 3.53 -10.91
N GLU A 16 1.46 4.08 -11.93
CA GLU A 16 1.27 5.48 -12.37
C GLU A 16 -0.16 5.71 -12.85
N LEU A 17 -0.66 4.89 -13.79
CA LEU A 17 -2.01 5.08 -14.34
C LEU A 17 -3.11 4.98 -13.28
N VAL A 18 -2.98 4.06 -12.33
CA VAL A 18 -3.94 3.92 -11.22
C VAL A 18 -3.81 5.06 -10.23
N THR A 19 -2.57 5.52 -9.95
CA THR A 19 -2.34 6.67 -9.07
C THR A 19 -2.98 7.92 -9.65
N ASP A 20 -2.67 8.24 -10.91
CA ASP A 20 -3.20 9.42 -11.60
C ASP A 20 -4.74 9.40 -11.64
N GLY A 21 -5.34 8.26 -11.98
CA GLY A 21 -6.80 8.12 -12.01
C GLY A 21 -7.45 8.35 -10.64
N LEU A 22 -6.87 7.81 -9.57
CA LEU A 22 -7.38 8.00 -8.21
C LEU A 22 -7.20 9.44 -7.72
N GLU A 23 -6.07 10.07 -8.04
CA GLU A 23 -5.80 11.47 -7.67
C GLU A 23 -6.69 12.45 -8.42
N GLN A 24 -7.04 12.17 -9.68
CA GLN A 24 -8.03 12.95 -10.44
C GLN A 24 -9.43 12.90 -9.82
N GLU A 25 -9.79 11.78 -9.19
CA GLU A 25 -11.02 11.64 -8.39
C GLU A 25 -10.92 12.30 -7.00
N GLY A 26 -9.82 13.01 -6.71
CA GLY A 26 -9.59 13.71 -5.44
C GLY A 26 -9.15 12.80 -4.30
N LEU A 27 -8.73 11.56 -4.57
CA LEU A 27 -8.26 10.63 -3.56
C LEU A 27 -6.75 10.77 -3.36
N ARG A 28 -6.31 10.97 -2.10
CA ARG A 28 -4.90 10.82 -1.75
C ARG A 28 -4.46 9.37 -1.89
N VAL A 29 -3.45 9.09 -2.70
CA VAL A 29 -2.89 7.76 -2.91
C VAL A 29 -1.66 7.55 -2.02
N LEU A 30 -1.53 6.35 -1.46
CA LEU A 30 -0.37 5.87 -0.70
C LEU A 30 0.20 4.64 -1.42
N SER A 31 1.52 4.59 -1.59
CA SER A 31 2.25 3.45 -2.15
C SER A 31 3.47 3.13 -1.30
N HIS A 32 4.01 1.93 -1.49
CA HIS A 32 5.19 1.46 -0.75
C HIS A 32 6.47 2.18 -1.22
N THR A 33 7.33 2.59 -0.27
CA THR A 33 8.63 3.23 -0.56
C THR A 33 9.80 2.66 0.24
N GLN A 34 9.54 2.17 1.46
CA GLN A 34 10.58 1.64 2.37
C GLN A 34 10.65 0.10 2.37
N VAL A 35 9.56 -0.56 1.99
CA VAL A 35 9.49 -2.02 1.85
C VAL A 35 8.93 -2.36 0.47
N PRO A 36 9.21 -3.55 -0.08
CA PRO A 36 8.57 -4.00 -1.30
C PRO A 36 7.05 -4.08 -1.12
N CYS A 37 6.29 -3.71 -2.15
CA CYS A 37 4.84 -3.92 -2.15
C CYS A 37 4.44 -5.40 -2.32
N ASN A 38 5.39 -6.29 -2.59
CA ASN A 38 5.18 -7.73 -2.74
C ASN A 38 5.33 -8.50 -1.42
N ASP A 39 5.39 -9.82 -1.50
CA ASP A 39 5.44 -10.71 -0.34
C ASP A 39 6.64 -10.47 0.59
N GLY A 40 7.71 -9.84 0.09
CA GLY A 40 8.84 -9.39 0.91
C GLY A 40 8.47 -8.36 1.97
N GLY A 41 7.34 -7.65 1.82
CA GLY A 41 6.83 -6.67 2.79
C GLY A 41 5.68 -7.17 3.67
N ILE A 42 5.18 -8.40 3.50
CA ILE A 42 3.97 -8.89 4.20
C ILE A 42 4.16 -8.93 5.72
N SER A 43 5.33 -9.36 6.19
CA SER A 43 5.59 -9.51 7.63
C SER A 43 5.46 -8.18 8.39
N LEU A 44 5.84 -7.06 7.77
CA LEU A 44 5.66 -5.72 8.35
C LEU A 44 4.18 -5.41 8.58
N GLY A 45 3.33 -5.67 7.57
CA GLY A 45 1.89 -5.45 7.67
C GLY A 45 1.26 -6.33 8.76
N GLN A 46 1.69 -7.59 8.87
CA GLN A 46 1.24 -8.52 9.91
C GLN A 46 1.56 -8.01 11.32
N VAL A 47 2.81 -7.56 11.55
CA VAL A 47 3.24 -7.00 12.83
C VAL A 47 2.46 -5.73 13.18
N ALA A 48 2.28 -4.82 12.22
CA ALA A 48 1.54 -3.58 12.45
C ALA A 48 0.08 -3.84 12.83
N VAL A 49 -0.61 -4.76 12.14
CA VAL A 49 -1.99 -5.15 12.45
C VAL A 49 -2.08 -5.82 13.82
N ALA A 50 -1.16 -6.73 14.15
CA ALA A 50 -1.12 -7.38 15.44
C ALA A 50 -0.92 -6.37 16.59
N ALA A 51 0.04 -5.45 16.44
CA ALA A 51 0.29 -4.40 17.41
C ALA A 51 -0.94 -3.50 17.63
N ALA A 52 -1.60 -3.08 16.55
CA ALA A 52 -2.80 -2.26 16.63
C ALA A 52 -3.95 -2.98 17.38
N ARG A 53 -4.12 -4.28 17.14
CA ARG A 53 -5.11 -5.11 17.87
C ARG A 53 -4.79 -5.25 19.36
N ILE A 54 -3.51 -5.40 19.72
CA ILE A 54 -3.08 -5.48 21.12
C ILE A 54 -3.34 -4.16 21.85
N VAL A 55 -3.07 -3.02 21.21
CA VAL A 55 -3.28 -1.69 21.83
C VAL A 55 -4.76 -1.32 21.94
N SER A 56 -5.61 -1.90 21.09
CA SER A 56 -7.05 -1.59 21.07
C SER A 56 -7.88 -2.48 22.00
N GLY A 57 -7.28 -3.49 22.65
CA GLY A 57 -7.91 -4.38 23.63
C GLY A 57 -7.50 -4.05 25.04
#